data_AF-A0A8J6A3L8-F1
#
_entry.id   AF-A0A8J6A3L8-F1
#
_cell.length_a   1.000
_cell.length_b   1.000
_cell.length_c   1.000
_cell.angle_alpha   90.00
_cell.angle_beta   90.00
_cell.angle_gamma   90.00
#
_symmetry.space_group_name_H-M   'P 1'
#
loop_
_entity.id
_entity.type
_entity.pdbx_description
1 polymer ?
#
loop_
_entity_poly.entity_id
_entity_poly.type
_entity_poly.pdbx_seq_one_letter_code
_entity_poly.pdbx_strand_id
1 'polypeptide(L)'
;TIVLIASIAVVSAKTQGNIFATSALRSLRFLQILRMVRMDRRGGTWKLLGSVVYAHSKELITAWYIGFLVLIFSSFLVYLVEKDANKEFSTYADALWWGTITLTTIGYGDKTPLTWLGRLLSAGFALLGISFFALPAGILGSGFALKVQEQHRQKHFEKRRNPAANLI
;
A
#
# COMPACT_ATOMS: atom_id res chain seq x y z
N THR A 1 -0.22 -24.83 -17.84
CA THR A 1 -1.02 -25.86 -18.53
C THR A 1 -2.44 -25.93 -18.00
N ILE A 2 -2.70 -26.29 -16.73
CA ILE A 2 -4.07 -26.43 -16.14
C ILE A 2 -4.99 -25.21 -16.37
N VAL A 3 -4.46 -23.99 -16.25
CA VAL A 3 -5.28 -22.76 -16.33
C VAL A 3 -5.54 -22.31 -17.77
N LEU A 4 -4.69 -22.69 -18.73
CA LEU A 4 -4.94 -22.48 -20.17
C LEU A 4 -6.09 -23.38 -20.62
N ILE A 5 -6.09 -24.63 -20.14
CA ILE A 5 -7.16 -25.60 -20.34
C ILE A 5 -8.48 -25.08 -19.73
N ALA A 6 -8.45 -24.51 -18.52
CA ALA A 6 -9.63 -23.89 -17.90
C ALA A 6 -10.16 -22.66 -18.68
N SER A 7 -9.26 -21.85 -19.27
CA SER A 7 -9.67 -20.71 -20.09
C SER A 7 -10.29 -21.14 -21.42
N ILE A 8 -9.75 -22.19 -22.06
CA ILE A 8 -10.26 -22.76 -23.31
C ILE A 8 -11.61 -23.47 -23.07
N ALA A 9 -11.73 -24.23 -21.99
CA ALA A 9 -12.97 -24.93 -21.62
C ALA A 9 -14.14 -23.96 -21.42
N VAL A 10 -13.89 -22.77 -20.88
CA VAL A 10 -14.94 -21.77 -20.60
C VAL A 10 -15.33 -20.97 -21.84
N VAL A 11 -14.38 -20.70 -22.74
CA VAL A 11 -14.69 -20.13 -24.06
C VAL A 11 -15.54 -21.11 -24.87
N SER A 12 -15.31 -22.42 -24.72
CA SER A 12 -16.14 -23.47 -25.33
C SER A 12 -17.51 -23.64 -24.63
N ALA A 13 -17.60 -23.41 -23.32
CA ALA A 13 -18.86 -23.42 -22.55
C ALA A 13 -19.77 -22.19 -22.78
N LYS A 14 -19.32 -21.19 -23.55
CA LYS A 14 -20.08 -19.99 -23.92
C LYS A 14 -21.37 -20.29 -24.69
N THR A 15 -21.57 -21.53 -25.14
CA THR A 15 -22.66 -21.91 -26.05
C THR A 15 -23.93 -22.42 -25.35
N GLN A 16 -23.98 -22.60 -24.02
CA GLN A 16 -25.13 -23.30 -23.37
C GLN A 16 -25.83 -22.67 -22.16
N GLY A 17 -25.53 -21.45 -21.70
CA GLY A 17 -26.35 -20.88 -20.61
C GLY A 17 -26.01 -19.45 -20.19
N ASN A 18 -26.81 -18.49 -20.65
CA ASN A 18 -26.51 -17.05 -20.65
C ASN A 18 -26.56 -16.34 -19.26
N ILE A 19 -26.82 -17.06 -18.16
CA ILE A 19 -26.98 -16.47 -16.80
C ILE A 19 -26.00 -17.06 -15.78
N PHE A 20 -25.70 -18.36 -15.86
CA PHE A 20 -24.66 -18.98 -15.04
C PHE A 20 -23.25 -18.69 -15.57
N ALA A 21 -23.12 -18.48 -16.89
CA ALA A 21 -21.86 -18.15 -17.53
C ALA A 21 -21.29 -16.79 -17.07
N THR A 22 -22.12 -15.76 -16.81
CA THR A 22 -21.63 -14.41 -16.45
C THR A 22 -21.02 -14.35 -15.05
N SER A 23 -21.64 -14.97 -14.04
CA SER A 23 -21.08 -15.07 -12.68
C SER A 23 -19.81 -15.92 -12.65
N ALA A 24 -19.81 -17.07 -13.34
CA ALA A 24 -18.61 -17.90 -13.47
C ALA A 24 -17.47 -17.17 -14.20
N LEU A 25 -17.77 -16.41 -15.27
CA LEU A 25 -16.80 -15.59 -15.99
C LEU A 25 -16.21 -14.48 -15.12
N ARG A 26 -17.00 -13.83 -14.26
CA ARG A 26 -16.50 -12.79 -13.33
C ARG A 26 -15.54 -13.39 -12.29
N SER A 27 -15.87 -14.55 -11.73
CA SER A 27 -15.00 -15.27 -10.80
C SER A 27 -13.74 -15.83 -11.49
N LEU A 28 -13.84 -16.24 -12.76
CA LEU A 28 -12.69 -16.68 -13.56
C LEU A 28 -11.76 -15.53 -13.94
N ARG A 29 -12.26 -14.30 -14.16
CA ARG A 29 -11.41 -13.11 -14.29
C ARG A 29 -10.58 -12.84 -13.03
N PHE A 30 -11.16 -13.06 -11.85
CA PHE A 30 -10.42 -12.99 -10.59
C PHE A 30 -9.32 -14.08 -10.50
N LEU A 31 -9.61 -15.30 -10.99
CA LEU A 31 -8.61 -16.37 -11.10
C LEU A 31 -7.47 -16.06 -12.09
N GLN A 32 -7.69 -15.18 -13.08
CA GLN A 32 -6.62 -14.71 -13.97
C GLN A 32 -5.61 -13.80 -13.25
N ILE A 33 -6.05 -12.98 -12.27
CA ILE A 33 -5.15 -12.17 -11.44
C ILE A 33 -4.24 -13.08 -10.59
N LEU A 34 -4.80 -14.18 -10.07
CA LEU A 34 -4.04 -15.20 -9.34
C LEU A 34 -2.90 -15.83 -10.19
N ARG A 35 -3.04 -15.83 -11.52
CA ARG A 35 -2.00 -16.28 -12.45
C ARG A 35 -0.79 -15.33 -12.46
N MET A 36 -0.99 -14.01 -12.38
CA MET A 36 0.11 -13.04 -12.29
C MET A 36 0.92 -13.22 -10.99
N VAL A 37 0.24 -13.52 -9.87
CA VAL A 37 0.90 -13.80 -8.58
C VAL A 37 1.79 -15.06 -8.66
N ARG A 38 1.36 -16.09 -9.41
CA ARG A 38 2.16 -17.30 -9.65
C ARG A 38 3.37 -17.10 -10.58
N MET A 39 3.51 -15.94 -11.25
CA MET A 39 4.66 -15.64 -12.10
C MET A 39 5.95 -15.47 -11.27
N ASP A 40 5.83 -15.12 -9.98
CA ASP A 40 6.98 -15.08 -9.06
C ASP A 40 7.33 -16.48 -8.56
N ARG A 41 7.84 -17.32 -9.48
CA ARG A 41 8.13 -18.75 -9.26
C ARG A 41 9.24 -19.02 -8.23
N ARG A 42 9.94 -17.99 -7.74
CA ARG A 42 11.01 -18.12 -6.73
C ARG A 42 10.75 -17.32 -5.45
N GLY A 43 9.73 -16.46 -5.41
CA GLY A 43 9.43 -15.61 -4.25
C GLY A 43 10.60 -14.70 -3.85
N GLY A 44 11.55 -14.47 -4.78
CA GLY A 44 12.77 -13.71 -4.49
C GLY A 44 12.46 -12.27 -4.13
N THR A 45 11.48 -11.68 -4.83
CA THR A 45 10.97 -10.33 -4.58
C THR A 45 10.30 -10.23 -3.21
N TRP A 46 9.45 -11.20 -2.85
CA TRP A 46 8.80 -11.25 -1.53
C TRP A 46 9.80 -11.47 -0.40
N LYS A 47 10.84 -12.31 -0.59
CA LYS A 47 11.91 -12.48 0.39
C LYS A 47 12.75 -11.22 0.55
N LEU A 48 13.06 -10.53 -0.55
CA LEU A 48 13.81 -9.27 -0.52
C LEU A 48 13.03 -8.22 0.26
N LEU A 49 11.75 -8.02 -0.11
CA LEU A 49 10.83 -7.06 0.49
C LEU A 49 10.59 -7.37 1.97
N GLY A 50 10.27 -8.62 2.31
CA GLY A 50 10.08 -9.05 3.69
C GLY A 50 11.33 -8.82 4.56
N SER A 51 12.53 -9.03 4.02
CA SER A 51 13.76 -8.79 4.77
C SER A 51 14.10 -7.30 4.91
N VAL A 52 13.75 -6.43 3.96
CA VAL A 52 13.87 -4.96 4.13
C VAL A 52 12.88 -4.48 5.19
N VAL A 53 11.62 -4.92 5.11
CA VAL A 53 10.58 -4.59 6.10
C VAL A 53 10.99 -5.06 7.50
N TYR A 54 11.52 -6.27 7.63
CA TYR A 54 11.96 -6.80 8.91
C TYR A 54 13.13 -5.99 9.49
N ALA A 55 14.11 -5.61 8.67
CA ALA A 55 15.26 -4.79 9.08
C ALA A 55 14.83 -3.42 9.60
N HIS A 56 13.85 -2.78 8.95
CA HIS A 56 13.33 -1.46 9.33
C HIS A 56 12.00 -1.52 10.09
N SER A 57 11.65 -2.66 10.69
CA SER A 57 10.35 -2.90 11.31
C SER A 57 10.04 -1.91 12.44
N LYS A 58 11.04 -1.58 13.26
CA LYS A 58 10.89 -0.62 14.37
C LYS A 58 10.57 0.80 13.88
N GLU A 59 11.26 1.26 12.83
CA GLU A 59 11.04 2.57 12.22
C GLU A 59 9.65 2.63 11.58
N LEU A 60 9.27 1.57 10.85
CA LEU A 60 7.95 1.46 10.24
C LEU A 60 6.83 1.47 11.27
N ILE A 61 6.94 0.67 12.33
CA ILE A 61 5.94 0.61 13.42
C ILE A 61 5.82 1.97 14.10
N THR A 62 6.94 2.66 14.34
CA THR A 62 6.94 4.00 14.96
C THR A 62 6.24 5.02 14.07
N ALA A 63 6.54 5.02 12.77
CA ALA A 63 5.89 5.92 11.81
C ALA A 63 4.38 5.65 11.72
N TRP A 64 3.97 4.39 11.66
CA TRP A 64 2.57 3.99 11.66
C TRP A 64 1.87 4.40 12.96
N TYR A 65 2.49 4.16 14.11
CA TYR A 65 1.94 4.51 15.41
C TYR A 65 1.68 6.01 15.55
N ILE A 66 2.69 6.83 15.24
CA ILE A 66 2.57 8.29 15.31
C ILE A 66 1.57 8.81 14.26
N GLY A 67 1.63 8.31 13.03
CA GLY A 67 0.70 8.67 11.97
C GLY A 67 -0.76 8.36 12.34
N PHE A 68 -1.01 7.20 12.94
CA PHE A 68 -2.35 6.82 13.39
C PHE A 68 -2.82 7.70 14.56
N LEU A 69 -1.94 8.03 15.50
CA LEU A 69 -2.26 8.93 16.60
C LEU A 69 -2.63 10.33 16.08
N VAL A 70 -1.85 10.88 15.16
CA VAL A 70 -2.14 12.16 14.49
C VAL A 70 -3.48 12.10 13.75
N LEU A 71 -3.79 10.99 13.07
CA LEU A 71 -5.07 10.79 12.39
C LEU A 71 -6.25 10.85 13.35
N ILE A 72 -6.23 10.05 14.42
CA ILE A 72 -7.30 10.01 15.42
C ILE A 72 -7.50 11.39 16.06
N PHE A 73 -6.40 12.05 16.41
CA PHE A 73 -6.42 13.34 17.10
C PHE A 73 -6.91 14.48 16.18
N SER A 74 -6.42 14.52 14.94
CA SER A 74 -6.86 15.47 13.91
C SER A 74 -8.35 15.32 13.61
N SER A 75 -8.80 14.09 13.33
CA SER A 75 -10.21 13.81 13.06
C SER A 75 -11.11 14.17 14.25
N PHE A 76 -10.67 13.94 15.49
CA PHE A 76 -11.45 14.28 16.67
C PHE A 76 -11.57 15.80 16.87
N LEU A 77 -10.46 16.54 16.76
CA LEU A 77 -10.49 18.00 16.91
C LEU A 77 -11.30 18.69 15.82
N VAL A 78 -11.14 18.27 14.56
CA VAL A 78 -11.91 18.83 13.44
C VAL A 78 -13.38 18.48 13.58
N TYR A 79 -13.72 17.25 14.01
CA TYR A 79 -15.11 16.89 14.33
C TYR A 79 -15.71 17.81 15.39
N LEU A 80 -15.01 18.06 16.50
CA LEU A 80 -15.54 18.91 17.57
C LEU A 80 -15.82 20.35 17.12
N VAL A 81 -15.00 20.89 16.22
CA VAL A 81 -15.15 22.26 15.70
C VAL A 81 -16.20 22.34 14.61
N GLU A 82 -16.32 21.31 13.76
CA GLU A 82 -17.21 21.32 12.60
C GLU A 82 -18.60 20.71 12.89
N LYS A 83 -18.79 19.93 13.96
CA LYS A 83 -20.06 19.21 14.21
C LYS A 83 -21.30 20.10 14.26
N ASP A 84 -21.15 21.34 14.73
CA ASP A 84 -22.28 22.27 14.91
C ASP A 84 -22.46 23.19 13.67
N ALA A 85 -21.42 23.33 12.85
CA ALA A 85 -21.39 24.26 11.71
C ALA A 85 -21.54 23.56 10.34
N ASN A 86 -21.14 22.29 10.24
CA ASN A 86 -21.10 21.55 8.99
C ASN A 86 -21.81 20.19 9.11
N LYS A 87 -22.83 19.97 8.28
CA LYS A 87 -23.58 18.70 8.22
C LYS A 87 -22.76 17.55 7.63
N GLU A 88 -21.66 17.83 6.92
CA GLU A 88 -20.75 16.82 6.38
C GLU A 88 -19.99 16.06 7.47
N PHE A 89 -19.80 16.69 8.64
CA PHE A 89 -19.16 16.09 9.82
C PHE A 89 -20.21 15.65 10.85
N SER A 90 -21.24 14.92 10.38
CA SER A 90 -22.34 14.46 11.23
C SER A 90 -21.91 13.42 12.26
N THR A 91 -21.01 12.51 11.87
CA THR A 91 -20.49 11.45 12.73
C THR A 91 -18.97 11.50 12.84
N TYR A 92 -18.42 10.92 13.90
CA TYR A 92 -16.98 10.77 14.04
C TYR A 92 -16.38 9.92 12.88
N ALA A 93 -17.15 8.97 12.33
CA ALA A 93 -16.73 8.18 11.18
C ALA A 93 -16.50 9.05 9.93
N ASP A 94 -17.31 10.10 9.73
CA ASP A 94 -17.10 11.05 8.63
C ASP A 94 -15.82 11.86 8.79
N ALA A 95 -15.50 12.25 10.03
CA ALA A 95 -14.25 12.94 10.34
C ALA A 95 -13.02 12.04 10.21
N LEU A 96 -13.14 10.76 10.55
CA LEU A 96 -12.09 9.75 10.31
C LEU A 96 -11.86 9.51 8.82
N TRP A 97 -12.94 9.43 8.04
CA TRP A 97 -12.85 9.35 6.59
C TRP A 97 -12.11 10.55 6.01
N TRP A 98 -12.53 11.77 6.39
CA TRP A 98 -11.86 13.01 6.00
C TRP A 98 -10.38 13.05 6.40
N GLY A 99 -10.06 12.66 7.64
CA GLY A 99 -8.69 12.61 8.13
C GLY A 99 -7.83 11.63 7.32
N THR A 100 -8.37 10.45 7.01
CA THR A 100 -7.69 9.43 6.20
C THR A 100 -7.37 9.98 4.81
N ILE A 101 -8.38 10.47 4.07
CA ILE A 101 -8.18 10.97 2.69
C ILE A 101 -7.24 12.18 2.63
N THR A 102 -7.24 13.01 3.68
CA THR A 102 -6.41 14.22 3.76
C THR A 102 -4.97 13.85 4.09
N LEU A 103 -4.73 13.02 5.10
CA LEU A 103 -3.39 12.62 5.53
C LEU A 103 -2.69 11.72 4.51
N THR A 104 -3.44 10.92 3.75
CA THR A 104 -2.91 10.15 2.63
C THR A 104 -2.77 10.96 1.34
N THR A 105 -3.00 12.28 1.38
CA THR A 105 -2.90 13.20 0.22
C THR A 105 -3.81 12.85 -0.97
N ILE A 106 -4.90 12.12 -0.74
CA ILE A 106 -5.88 11.79 -1.80
C ILE A 106 -6.76 13.01 -2.09
N GLY A 107 -7.35 13.61 -1.04
CA GLY A 107 -8.09 14.86 -1.14
C GLY A 107 -9.26 14.83 -2.12
N TYR A 108 -10.21 13.89 -1.95
CA TYR A 108 -11.41 13.82 -2.82
C TYR A 108 -12.24 15.12 -2.82
N GLY A 109 -12.19 15.90 -1.74
CA GLY A 109 -12.95 17.15 -1.61
C GLY A 109 -14.44 16.94 -1.33
N ASP A 110 -14.86 15.72 -1.01
CA ASP A 110 -16.23 15.34 -0.64
C ASP A 110 -16.65 15.85 0.75
N LYS A 111 -15.68 15.97 1.66
CA LYS A 111 -15.87 16.55 2.99
C LYS A 111 -14.78 17.57 3.26
N THR A 112 -15.11 18.79 3.64
CA THR A 112 -14.10 19.82 3.95
C THR A 112 -14.52 20.72 5.11
N PRO A 113 -13.59 21.11 6.00
CA PRO A 113 -13.90 22.02 7.09
C PRO A 113 -14.32 23.40 6.55
N LEU A 114 -15.47 23.89 7.01
CA LEU A 114 -16.02 25.17 6.59
C LEU A 114 -15.59 26.30 7.53
N THR A 115 -15.41 26.00 8.81
CA THR A 115 -15.05 27.00 9.82
C THR A 115 -13.59 27.42 9.69
N TRP A 116 -13.29 28.68 10.06
CA TRP A 116 -11.92 29.19 10.06
C TRP A 116 -11.01 28.39 11.01
N LEU A 117 -11.51 28.06 12.21
CA LEU A 117 -10.78 27.25 13.19
C LEU A 117 -10.53 25.83 12.69
N GLY A 118 -11.54 25.19 12.08
CA GLY A 118 -11.41 23.86 11.48
C GLY A 118 -10.34 23.86 10.40
N ARG A 119 -10.35 24.84 9.50
CA ARG A 119 -9.33 24.99 8.45
C ARG A 119 -7.92 25.19 9.01
N LEU A 120 -7.75 26.00 10.05
CA LEU A 120 -6.45 26.24 10.68
C LEU A 120 -5.90 24.95 11.32
N LEU A 121 -6.74 24.23 12.07
CA LEU A 121 -6.38 22.94 12.67
C LEU A 121 -6.06 21.91 11.60
N SER A 122 -6.93 21.77 10.59
CA SER A 122 -6.73 20.86 9.47
C SER A 122 -5.44 21.13 8.71
N ALA A 123 -5.09 22.39 8.47
CA ALA A 123 -3.83 22.76 7.81
C ALA A 123 -2.61 22.35 8.66
N GLY A 124 -2.63 22.62 9.97
CA GLY A 124 -1.55 22.23 10.88
C GLY A 124 -1.36 20.71 10.95
N PHE A 125 -2.46 19.97 11.11
CA PHE A 125 -2.41 18.49 11.16
C PHE A 125 -2.10 17.86 9.82
N ALA A 126 -2.51 18.47 8.70
CA ALA A 126 -2.16 17.98 7.37
C ALA A 126 -0.65 18.00 7.16
N LEU A 127 0.03 19.11 7.48
CA LEU A 127 1.49 19.21 7.35
C LEU A 127 2.24 18.16 8.17
N LEU A 128 1.79 17.96 9.42
CA LEU A 128 2.39 16.95 10.31
C LEU A 128 2.10 15.52 9.84
N GLY A 129 0.83 15.20 9.57
CA GLY A 129 0.42 13.83 9.26
C GLY A 129 0.90 13.34 7.90
N ILE A 130 0.94 14.20 6.87
CA ILE A 130 1.49 13.85 5.55
C ILE A 130 2.95 13.39 5.68
N SER A 131 3.73 14.08 6.52
CA SER A 131 5.12 13.72 6.77
C SER A 131 5.26 12.30 7.32
N PHE A 132 4.44 11.92 8.30
CA PHE A 132 4.47 10.56 8.88
C PHE A 132 3.95 9.47 7.94
N PHE A 133 2.92 9.75 7.15
CA PHE A 133 2.40 8.79 6.17
C PHE A 133 3.35 8.60 4.96
N ALA A 134 4.21 9.57 4.66
CA ALA A 134 5.24 9.46 3.64
C ALA A 134 6.47 8.64 4.08
N LEU A 135 6.75 8.57 5.39
CA LEU A 135 7.94 7.89 5.93
C LEU A 135 8.05 6.40 5.53
N PRO A 136 7.00 5.56 5.61
CA PRO A 136 7.12 4.16 5.23
C PRO A 136 7.57 3.96 3.78
N ALA A 137 7.10 4.80 2.86
CA ALA A 137 7.54 4.76 1.47
C ALA A 137 9.03 5.13 1.33
N GLY A 138 9.47 6.17 2.06
CA GLY A 138 10.88 6.59 2.10
C GLY A 138 11.82 5.54 2.70
N ILE A 139 11.45 4.95 3.83
CA ILE A 139 12.23 3.91 4.54
C ILE A 139 12.36 2.65 3.67
N LEU A 140 11.26 2.21 3.04
CA LEU A 140 11.32 1.06 2.14
C LEU A 140 12.17 1.37 0.91
N GLY A 141 12.00 2.55 0.31
CA GLY A 141 12.78 2.99 -0.85
C GLY A 141 14.29 3.01 -0.59
N SER A 142 14.72 3.61 0.53
CA SER A 142 16.13 3.63 0.92
C SER A 142 16.65 2.23 1.29
N GLY A 143 15.85 1.43 1.99
CA GLY A 143 16.18 0.04 2.33
C GLY A 143 16.38 -0.85 1.09
N PHE A 144 15.57 -0.66 0.05
CA PHE A 144 15.80 -1.33 -1.24
C PHE A 144 17.07 -0.85 -1.93
N ALA A 145 17.30 0.46 -1.99
CA ALA A 145 18.49 1.03 -2.62
C ALA A 145 19.78 0.49 -1.99
N LEU A 146 19.86 0.50 -0.65
CA LEU A 146 21.00 -0.04 0.10
C LEU A 146 21.21 -1.53 -0.14
N LYS A 147 20.12 -2.31 -0.16
CA LYS A 147 20.21 -3.77 -0.34
C LYS A 147 20.62 -4.16 -1.76
N VAL A 148 20.16 -3.42 -2.77
CA VAL A 148 20.61 -3.59 -4.15
C VAL A 148 22.10 -3.22 -4.28
N GLN A 149 22.53 -2.11 -3.67
CA GLN A 149 23.93 -1.69 -3.66
C GLN A 149 24.84 -2.74 -2.99
N GLU A 150 24.40 -3.31 -1.88
CA GLU A 150 25.13 -4.36 -1.16
C GLU A 150 25.24 -5.65 -1.99
N GLN A 151 24.16 -6.07 -2.67
CA GLN A 151 24.21 -7.21 -3.59
C GLN A 151 25.16 -6.99 -4.77
N HIS A 152 25.20 -5.77 -5.33
CA HIS A 152 26.16 -5.44 -6.38
C HIS A 152 27.61 -5.54 -5.87
N ARG A 153 27.90 -5.05 -4.66
CA ARG A 153 29.22 -5.13 -4.03
C ARG A 153 29.64 -6.59 -3.80
N GLN A 154 28.75 -7.44 -3.28
CA GLN A 154 29.03 -8.86 -3.04
C GLN A 154 29.31 -9.63 -4.32
N LYS A 155 28.57 -9.37 -5.41
CA LYS A 155 28.84 -9.97 -6.72
C LYS A 155 30.23 -9.61 -7.26
N HIS A 156 30.69 -8.37 -7.03
CA HIS A 156 32.05 -7.97 -7.40
C HIS A 156 33.12 -8.73 -6.62
N PHE A 157 32.90 -8.98 -5.33
CA PHE A 157 33.82 -9.78 -4.51
C PHE A 157 33.82 -11.27 -4.89
N GLU A 158 32.65 -11.88 -5.11
CA GLU A 158 32.56 -13.28 -5.58
C GLU A 158 33.25 -13.48 -6.93
N LYS A 159 33.11 -12.52 -7.85
CA LYS A 159 33.77 -12.59 -9.16
C LYS A 159 35.29 -12.53 -9.06
N ARG A 160 35.86 -11.90 -8.01
CA ARG A 160 37.30 -11.95 -7.70
C ARG A 160 37.72 -13.23 -6.99
N ARG A 161 36.83 -13.86 -6.22
CA ARG A 161 37.12 -15.07 -5.45
C ARG A 161 37.15 -16.34 -6.32
N ASN A 162 36.29 -16.43 -7.34
CA ASN A 162 36.25 -17.58 -8.24
C ASN A 162 37.58 -17.89 -8.96
N PRO A 163 38.30 -16.93 -9.55
CA PRO A 163 39.61 -17.23 -10.17
C PRO A 163 40.67 -17.60 -9.13
N ALA A 164 40.61 -17.07 -7.90
CA ALA A 164 41.55 -17.43 -6.83
C ALA A 164 41.32 -18.85 -6.29
N ALA A 165 40.07 -19.34 -6.30
CA ALA A 165 39.73 -20.71 -5.90
C ALA A 165 40.12 -21.76 -6.97
N ASN A 166 40.22 -21.36 -8.24
CA ASN A 166 40.69 -22.22 -9.34
C ASN A 166 42.21 -22.28 -9.48
N LEU A 167 42.96 -21.55 -8.64
CA LEU A 167 44.44 -21.48 -8.66
C LEU A 167 45.10 -22.40 -7.61
N ILE A 168 44.31 -23.09 -6.79
CA ILE A 168 44.73 -24.06 -5.76
C ILE A 168 44.32 -25.45 -6.24
#